data_AF-A0AAN8II27-F1
#
_entry.id   AF-A0AAN8II27-F1
#
_cell.length_a   1.000
_cell.length_b   1.000
_cell.length_c   1.000
_cell.angle_alpha   90.00
_cell.angle_beta   90.00
_cell.angle_gamma   90.00
#
_symmetry.space_group_name_H-M   'P 1'
#
loop_
_entity.id
_entity.type
_entity.pdbx_description
1 polymer ?
#
loop_
_entity_poly.entity_id
_entity_poly.type
_entity_poly.pdbx_seq_one_letter_code
_entity_poly.pdbx_strand_id
1 'polypeptide(L)'
;MIVIVYRWRRQTCIRSIAASGVRGDVVYYAPCGKKLSTYAEVLRYLMKRPCGSISRDNFSFSSKLIVGEFLLPKESEDGEKTVVKVSEESIAEEVNRLVSLKPQPRNGERKHRDKAAPTVEVRAVTPEEVAEQHVEVEESPMEVYDDEDKIKWSREPIDDLLLTEIRPVPDLPRVENLRLNGAGFADALMVHEFVNNFNRVLEIDPASLPSLSGFCAGLVGDVEHFGKVLQLTRSLFRLTLEYPGLPSGKRGKTRLGQTLSEVGVTEQNYSELMRIFLSTRDSHGKKLSHLLVGRTFAELAGEEKASILAFLCNELLCCPNIVKEIDRNLEEVGRLKGDRWMRDGKARALRVVQRKKQKAERGLHCSDTDGQAHDERPSSRNSEASDASRPATPIPTTRDRRLTPGLGQCEILTEEVGLVL
;
A
#
# COMPACT_ATOMS: atom_id res chain seq x y z
N MET A 1 -12.44 30.22 4.19
CA MET A 1 -12.80 29.00 4.94
C MET A 1 -14.30 28.91 5.15
N ILE A 2 -14.86 27.70 5.28
CA ILE A 2 -16.32 27.51 5.16
C ILE A 2 -17.14 27.95 6.37
N VAL A 3 -16.48 28.13 7.51
CA VAL A 3 -17.10 28.53 8.79
C VAL A 3 -17.77 29.91 8.71
N ILE A 4 -17.17 30.84 7.95
CA ILE A 4 -17.63 32.23 7.85
C ILE A 4 -18.66 32.40 6.73
N VAL A 5 -18.50 31.69 5.60
CA VAL A 5 -19.26 31.96 4.36
C VAL A 5 -20.65 31.31 4.33
N TYR A 6 -20.85 30.15 4.98
CA TYR A 6 -22.08 29.36 4.84
C TYR A 6 -22.82 29.06 6.15
N ARG A 7 -22.55 29.80 7.24
CA ARG A 7 -23.16 29.63 8.58
C ARG A 7 -22.96 28.24 9.22
N TRP A 8 -21.99 27.46 8.76
CA TRP A 8 -21.55 26.24 9.42
C TRP A 8 -20.60 26.61 10.57
N ARG A 9 -20.76 26.04 11.76
CA ARG A 9 -19.80 26.25 12.86
C ARG A 9 -19.00 24.99 13.11
N ARG A 10 -17.67 25.11 13.15
CA ARG A 10 -16.76 24.08 13.66
C ARG A 10 -16.43 24.42 15.11
N GLN A 11 -16.48 23.44 15.99
CA GLN A 11 -16.16 23.58 17.40
C GLN A 11 -15.26 22.42 17.85
N THR A 12 -14.19 22.72 18.58
CA THR A 12 -13.24 21.73 19.09
C THR A 12 -13.22 21.77 20.62
N CYS A 13 -13.64 20.69 21.27
CA CYS A 13 -13.49 20.53 22.72
C CYS A 13 -12.09 20.01 23.03
N ILE A 14 -11.23 20.87 23.59
CA ILE A 14 -9.83 20.56 23.87
C ILE A 14 -9.73 19.61 25.07
N ARG A 15 -8.98 18.52 24.89
CA ARG A 15 -8.56 17.60 25.97
C ARG A 15 -7.12 17.85 26.40
N SER A 16 -6.23 18.24 25.49
CA SER A 16 -4.87 18.72 25.81
C SER A 16 -4.28 19.54 24.65
N ILE A 17 -3.30 20.39 24.96
CA ILE A 17 -2.47 21.10 23.98
C ILE A 17 -1.03 20.64 24.17
N ALA A 18 -0.33 20.34 23.08
CA ALA A 18 1.07 19.91 23.09
C ALA A 18 1.82 20.52 21.90
N ALA A 19 3.15 20.39 21.89
CA ALA A 19 3.99 20.77 20.74
C ALA A 19 3.62 20.03 19.43
N SER A 20 2.88 18.92 19.50
CA SER A 20 2.34 18.18 18.35
C SER A 20 0.95 18.66 17.89
N GLY A 21 0.45 19.75 18.47
CA GLY A 21 -0.84 20.38 18.20
C GLY A 21 -1.89 20.14 19.29
N VAL A 22 -3.11 20.63 19.03
CA VAL A 22 -4.28 20.42 19.90
C VAL A 22 -4.81 19.00 19.76
N ARG A 23 -5.13 18.36 20.89
CA ARG A 23 -5.88 17.10 20.97
C ARG A 23 -7.25 17.37 21.59
N GLY A 24 -8.29 16.93 20.92
CA GLY A 24 -9.67 17.19 21.33
C GLY A 24 -10.67 16.64 20.33
N ASP A 25 -11.95 16.80 20.65
CA ASP A 25 -13.06 16.25 19.89
C ASP A 25 -13.70 17.34 19.03
N VAL A 26 -13.80 17.10 17.72
CA VAL A 26 -14.29 18.09 16.74
C VAL A 26 -15.75 17.82 16.41
N VAL A 27 -16.55 18.88 16.41
CA VAL A 27 -17.98 18.86 16.12
C VAL A 27 -18.31 19.95 15.10
N TYR A 28 -19.15 19.61 14.13
CA TYR A 28 -19.75 20.58 13.22
C TYR A 28 -21.22 20.82 13.58
N TYR A 29 -21.66 22.06 13.45
CA TYR A 29 -23.05 22.47 13.52
C TYR A 29 -23.47 23.00 12.15
N ALA A 30 -24.45 22.33 11.55
CA ALA A 30 -25.04 22.79 10.30
C ALA A 30 -25.88 24.08 10.50
N PRO A 31 -26.19 24.85 9.45
CA PRO A 31 -26.96 26.08 9.55
C PRO A 31 -28.35 25.93 10.17
N CYS A 32 -28.93 24.72 10.14
CA CYS A 32 -30.18 24.38 10.82
C CYS A 32 -29.99 23.98 12.30
N GLY A 33 -28.84 24.26 12.91
CA GLY A 33 -28.50 23.90 14.29
C GLY A 33 -28.12 22.43 14.53
N LYS A 34 -28.19 21.56 13.51
CA LYS A 34 -27.92 20.13 13.69
C LYS A 34 -26.44 19.87 14.00
N LYS A 35 -26.18 19.27 15.17
CA LYS A 35 -24.88 18.73 15.58
C LYS A 35 -24.51 17.51 14.72
N LEU A 36 -23.26 17.46 14.28
CA LEU A 36 -22.65 16.43 13.45
C LEU A 36 -21.24 16.17 14.01
N SER A 37 -21.04 15.03 14.66
CA SER A 37 -19.81 14.66 15.38
C SER A 37 -18.93 13.69 14.60
N THR A 38 -19.38 13.18 13.45
CA THR A 38 -18.58 12.30 12.59
C THR A 38 -18.68 12.69 11.11
N TYR A 39 -17.65 12.34 10.33
CA TYR A 39 -17.65 12.59 8.89
C TYR A 39 -18.79 11.87 8.15
N ALA A 40 -19.13 10.65 8.58
CA ALA A 40 -20.27 9.90 8.03
C ALA A 40 -21.63 10.58 8.31
N GLU A 41 -21.77 11.38 9.37
CA GLU A 41 -22.95 12.21 9.59
C GLU A 41 -23.01 13.42 8.65
N VAL A 42 -21.87 14.05 8.38
CA VAL A 42 -21.76 15.15 7.41
C VAL A 42 -22.12 14.67 6.01
N LEU A 43 -21.55 13.55 5.54
CA LEU A 43 -21.89 12.98 4.23
C LEU A 43 -23.40 12.68 4.12
N ARG A 44 -23.98 12.00 5.10
CA ARG A 44 -25.44 11.73 5.15
C ARG A 44 -26.29 12.99 5.24
N TYR A 45 -25.77 14.07 5.83
CA TYR A 45 -26.45 15.37 5.86
C TYR A 45 -26.46 16.02 4.47
N LEU A 46 -25.30 16.07 3.79
CA LEU A 46 -25.15 16.67 2.46
C LEU A 46 -25.94 15.89 1.40
N MET A 47 -25.96 14.55 1.46
CA MET A 47 -26.78 13.71 0.57
C MET A 47 -28.29 14.00 0.71
N LYS A 48 -28.76 14.29 1.93
CA LYS A 48 -30.18 14.60 2.20
C LYS A 48 -30.54 16.06 1.94
N ARG A 49 -29.55 16.97 1.93
CA ARG A 49 -29.71 18.40 1.65
C ARG A 49 -28.53 18.88 0.79
N PRO A 50 -28.57 18.62 -0.53
CA PRO A 50 -27.54 19.09 -1.45
C PRO A 50 -27.47 20.62 -1.41
N CYS A 51 -26.28 21.16 -1.14
CA CYS A 51 -26.02 22.58 -1.14
C CYS A 51 -24.84 22.82 -2.09
N GLY A 52 -25.12 23.39 -3.27
CA GLY A 52 -24.22 23.37 -4.43
C GLY A 52 -22.88 24.11 -4.27
N SER A 53 -22.61 24.69 -3.10
CA SER A 53 -21.41 25.45 -2.77
C SER A 53 -20.55 24.82 -1.67
N ILE A 54 -20.96 23.67 -1.11
CA ILE A 54 -20.24 22.98 -0.04
C ILE A 54 -20.15 21.48 -0.33
N SER A 55 -18.92 20.99 -0.51
CA SER A 55 -18.62 19.59 -0.76
C SER A 55 -18.13 18.89 0.51
N ARG A 56 -17.89 17.58 0.41
CA ARG A 56 -17.27 16.77 1.47
C ARG A 56 -15.89 17.31 1.87
N ASP A 57 -15.16 17.85 0.91
CA ASP A 57 -13.73 18.20 1.01
C ASP A 57 -13.51 19.49 1.86
N ASN A 58 -14.60 20.11 2.32
CA ASN A 58 -14.57 21.28 3.18
C ASN A 58 -14.66 20.96 4.69
N PHE A 59 -14.76 19.68 5.06
CA PHE A 59 -14.91 19.23 6.45
C PHE A 59 -13.69 18.46 6.93
N SER A 60 -13.16 18.83 8.10
CA SER A 60 -12.04 18.13 8.74
C SER A 60 -12.29 17.99 10.25
N PHE A 61 -12.31 16.74 10.70
CA PHE A 61 -12.44 16.35 12.10
C PHE A 61 -11.08 16.27 12.83
N SER A 62 -9.97 16.64 12.17
CA SER A 62 -8.66 16.73 12.82
C SER A 62 -8.61 17.90 13.81
N SER A 63 -8.49 17.62 15.12
CA SER A 63 -8.39 18.66 16.16
C SER A 63 -7.14 19.54 16.05
N LYS A 64 -6.11 19.08 15.33
CA LYS A 64 -4.89 19.86 15.04
C LYS A 64 -5.13 21.04 14.08
N LEU A 65 -6.23 21.03 13.33
CA LEU A 65 -6.59 22.14 12.45
C LEU A 65 -7.13 23.31 13.31
N ILE A 66 -6.36 24.40 13.40
CA ILE A 66 -6.69 25.61 14.16
C ILE A 66 -7.66 26.47 13.35
N VAL A 67 -8.95 26.13 13.40
CA VAL A 67 -10.04 26.77 12.64
C VAL A 67 -11.37 26.67 13.40
N GLY A 68 -12.10 27.76 13.55
CA GLY A 68 -13.38 27.81 14.25
C GLY A 68 -13.24 27.90 15.77
N GLU A 69 -14.28 27.50 16.49
CA GLU A 69 -14.40 27.76 17.93
C GLU A 69 -13.65 26.71 18.76
N PHE A 70 -12.85 27.14 19.73
CA PHE A 70 -12.20 26.24 20.69
C PHE A 70 -12.86 26.35 22.06
N LEU A 71 -13.12 25.21 22.70
CA LEU A 71 -13.63 25.11 24.06
C LEU A 71 -12.58 24.43 24.92
N LEU A 72 -12.12 25.12 25.97
CA LEU A 72 -11.20 24.58 26.96
C LEU A 72 -11.95 24.34 28.28
N PRO A 73 -12.09 23.09 28.75
CA PRO A 73 -12.52 22.82 30.10
C PRO A 73 -11.46 23.34 31.08
N LYS A 74 -11.86 24.22 32.00
CA LYS A 74 -11.03 24.73 33.08
C LYS A 74 -11.71 24.43 34.42
N GLU A 75 -10.97 23.77 35.30
CA GLU A 75 -11.41 23.55 36.68
C GLU A 75 -11.00 24.78 37.49
N SER A 76 -11.97 25.40 38.16
CA SER A 76 -11.73 26.47 39.15
C SER A 76 -11.24 25.85 40.47
N GLU A 77 -10.65 26.66 41.36
CA GLU A 77 -10.09 26.17 42.63
C GLU A 77 -11.17 25.58 43.58
N ASP A 78 -12.43 25.98 43.44
CA ASP A 78 -13.60 25.38 44.11
C ASP A 78 -14.12 24.07 43.46
N GLY A 79 -13.43 23.53 42.45
CA GLY A 79 -13.80 22.29 41.75
C GLY A 79 -14.90 22.43 40.70
N GLU A 80 -15.44 23.63 40.47
CA GLU A 80 -16.42 23.88 39.41
C GLU A 80 -15.77 23.80 38.01
N LYS A 81 -16.31 22.93 37.14
CA LYS A 81 -15.80 22.73 35.77
C LYS A 81 -16.46 23.71 34.81
N THR A 82 -15.78 24.83 34.55
CA THR A 82 -16.23 25.83 33.58
C THR A 82 -15.66 25.55 32.19
N VAL A 83 -16.38 25.95 31.14
CA VAL A 83 -15.91 25.76 29.75
C VAL A 83 -15.67 27.12 29.12
N VAL A 84 -14.40 27.46 28.93
CA VAL A 84 -13.98 28.76 28.40
C VAL A 84 -13.85 28.67 26.88
N LYS A 85 -14.41 29.65 26.16
CA LYS A 85 -14.22 29.78 24.72
C LYS A 85 -12.90 30.49 24.42
N VAL A 86 -12.04 29.86 23.63
CA VAL A 86 -10.70 30.35 23.27
C VAL A 86 -10.69 30.74 21.78
N SER A 87 -9.94 31.79 21.42
CA SER A 87 -9.75 32.24 20.04
C SER A 87 -8.75 31.36 19.27
N GLU A 88 -8.85 31.36 17.94
CA GLU A 88 -7.92 30.63 17.06
C GLU A 88 -6.47 31.12 17.26
N GLU A 89 -6.27 32.42 17.44
CA GLU A 89 -4.98 33.08 17.65
C GLU A 89 -4.29 32.60 18.94
N SER A 90 -5.01 32.61 20.08
CA SER A 90 -4.47 32.16 21.37
C SER A 90 -4.07 30.67 21.36
N ILE A 91 -4.80 29.84 20.62
CA ILE A 91 -4.45 28.42 20.43
C ILE A 91 -3.19 28.25 19.56
N ALA A 92 -3.02 29.07 18.51
CA ALA A 92 -1.83 29.05 17.68
C ALA A 92 -0.57 29.50 18.44
N GLU A 93 -0.70 30.55 19.26
CA GLU A 93 0.37 31.05 20.14
C GLU A 93 0.81 30.00 21.17
N GLU A 94 -0.14 29.36 21.85
CA GLU A 94 0.16 28.32 22.86
C GLU A 94 0.88 27.11 22.24
N VAL A 95 0.43 26.63 21.07
CA VAL A 95 1.12 25.54 20.35
C VAL A 95 2.52 25.98 19.93
N ASN A 96 2.71 27.20 19.41
CA ASN A 96 4.01 27.70 18.98
C ASN A 96 4.98 27.89 20.16
N ARG A 97 4.49 28.30 21.33
CA ARG A 97 5.28 28.35 22.58
C ARG A 97 5.79 26.97 22.97
N LEU A 98 4.92 25.96 22.93
CA LEU A 98 5.28 24.57 23.27
C LEU A 98 6.24 23.93 22.27
N VAL A 99 6.16 24.30 20.98
CA VAL A 99 7.16 23.90 19.97
C VAL A 99 8.53 24.53 20.26
N SER A 100 8.56 25.81 20.63
CA SER A 100 9.80 26.56 20.90
C SER A 100 10.57 26.08 22.14
N LEU A 101 9.87 25.43 23.09
CA LEU A 101 10.47 24.86 24.30
C LEU A 101 11.11 23.47 24.08
N LYS A 102 11.04 22.90 22.88
CA LYS A 102 11.56 21.57 22.58
C LYS A 102 13.01 21.64 22.08
N PRO A 103 13.99 21.01 22.75
CA PRO A 103 15.39 21.08 22.31
C PRO A 103 15.56 20.43 20.93
N GLN A 104 16.23 21.13 20.00
CA GLN A 104 16.53 20.59 18.67
C GLN A 104 17.57 19.47 18.74
N PRO A 105 17.39 18.36 18.00
CA PRO A 105 18.44 17.37 17.82
C PRO A 105 19.59 17.97 17.01
N ARG A 106 20.75 18.08 17.63
CA ARG A 106 21.97 18.66 17.04
C ARG A 106 22.56 17.71 15.99
N ASN A 107 22.06 17.80 14.76
CA ASN A 107 22.51 16.96 13.65
C ASN A 107 23.94 17.33 13.22
N GLY A 108 24.77 16.33 12.92
CA GLY A 108 26.23 16.48 12.84
C GLY A 108 26.75 17.00 11.50
N GLU A 109 26.98 18.31 11.36
CA GLU A 109 27.76 18.85 10.24
C GLU A 109 29.27 18.86 10.54
N ARG A 110 30.01 17.93 9.92
CA ARG A 110 31.48 18.03 9.83
C ARG A 110 31.86 19.13 8.84
N LYS A 111 32.12 20.35 9.33
CA LYS A 111 32.68 21.44 8.51
C LYS A 111 34.20 21.39 8.51
N HIS A 112 34.79 21.27 7.32
CA HIS A 112 36.23 21.39 7.07
C HIS A 112 36.72 22.76 7.57
N ARG A 113 37.71 22.80 8.46
CA ARG A 113 38.25 24.06 9.00
C ARG A 113 39.72 24.22 8.63
N ASP A 114 39.95 25.01 7.60
CA ASP A 114 41.29 25.47 7.25
C ASP A 114 41.75 26.63 8.14
N LYS A 115 43.09 26.70 8.27
CA LYS A 115 43.93 27.78 8.81
C LYS A 115 44.18 27.87 10.33
N ALA A 116 45.48 27.79 10.60
CA ALA A 116 46.30 28.54 11.55
C ALA A 116 46.26 28.19 13.05
N ALA A 117 47.45 27.85 13.56
CA ALA A 117 47.82 27.88 14.98
C ALA A 117 48.16 29.32 15.42
N PRO A 118 48.31 29.60 16.73
CA PRO A 118 49.61 29.29 17.36
C PRO A 118 49.58 28.78 18.80
N THR A 119 50.77 28.32 19.22
CA THR A 119 51.35 28.30 20.59
C THR A 119 50.73 27.44 21.71
N VAL A 120 51.55 26.46 22.08
CA VAL A 120 51.61 25.63 23.29
C VAL A 120 51.68 26.44 24.59
N GLU A 121 50.94 26.02 25.62
CA GLU A 121 51.46 25.90 26.99
C GLU A 121 50.99 24.58 27.63
N VAL A 122 51.82 24.00 28.49
CA VAL A 122 51.62 22.68 29.11
C VAL A 122 51.43 22.83 30.60
N ARG A 123 50.38 22.21 31.18
CA ARG A 123 50.38 21.83 32.59
C ARG A 123 49.48 20.62 32.86
N ALA A 124 49.78 19.92 33.95
CA ALA A 124 49.46 18.51 34.11
C ALA A 124 48.75 18.22 35.45
N VAL A 125 47.87 17.20 35.42
CA VAL A 125 47.46 16.30 36.53
C VAL A 125 46.91 16.92 37.81
N THR A 126 45.63 16.63 38.10
CA THR A 126 45.17 15.75 39.20
C THR A 126 43.71 15.31 38.97
N PRO A 127 43.32 14.08 39.31
CA PRO A 127 41.92 13.69 39.45
C PRO A 127 41.43 13.96 40.89
N GLU A 128 40.28 14.61 41.06
CA GLU A 128 39.66 14.80 42.37
C GLU A 128 38.17 14.47 42.32
N GLU A 129 37.64 14.08 43.47
CA GLU A 129 36.41 13.31 43.64
C GLU A 129 35.14 14.09 43.26
N VAL A 130 34.19 13.42 42.59
CA VAL A 130 32.78 13.84 42.56
C VAL A 130 31.94 12.64 42.99
N ALA A 131 31.23 12.80 44.10
CA ALA A 131 30.53 11.73 44.78
C ALA A 131 29.44 11.07 43.91
N GLU A 132 29.30 9.75 44.03
CA GLU A 132 28.18 9.00 43.49
C GLU A 132 26.88 9.38 44.24
N GLN A 133 26.13 10.33 43.69
CA GLN A 133 24.72 10.47 44.04
C GLN A 133 23.97 9.31 43.38
N HIS A 134 23.65 8.29 44.17
CA HIS A 134 22.63 7.30 43.82
C HIS A 134 21.31 8.03 43.53
N VAL A 135 20.98 8.14 42.24
CA VAL A 135 19.62 8.44 41.81
C VAL A 135 18.87 7.13 41.83
N GLU A 136 18.03 6.93 42.84
CA GLU A 136 16.98 5.91 42.77
C GLU A 136 16.09 6.26 41.57
N VAL A 137 16.24 5.48 40.48
CA VAL A 137 15.29 5.50 39.39
C VAL A 137 14.05 4.77 39.89
N GLU A 138 13.12 5.54 40.45
CA GLU A 138 11.77 5.07 40.70
C GLU A 138 11.18 4.64 39.34
N GLU A 139 11.08 3.33 39.09
CA GLU A 139 10.51 2.79 37.84
C GLU A 139 9.03 3.17 37.77
N SER A 140 8.75 4.34 37.18
CA SER A 140 7.40 4.80 36.97
C SER A 140 6.63 3.73 36.16
N PRO A 141 5.40 3.32 36.54
CA PRO A 141 4.64 2.26 35.86
C PRO A 141 4.21 2.54 34.40
N MET A 142 4.86 3.49 33.72
CA MET A 142 4.44 4.07 32.45
C MET A 142 4.74 3.20 31.22
N GLU A 143 5.66 2.23 31.32
CA GLU A 143 6.04 1.37 30.17
C GLU A 143 4.99 0.30 29.81
N VAL A 144 4.14 -0.11 30.75
CA VAL A 144 3.12 -1.17 30.51
C VAL A 144 1.98 -0.66 29.60
N TYR A 145 1.66 0.63 29.67
CA TYR A 145 0.57 1.22 28.90
C TYR A 145 0.87 1.32 27.39
N ASP A 146 2.15 1.39 27.01
CA ASP A 146 2.54 1.66 25.62
C ASP A 146 2.35 0.43 24.70
N ASP A 147 2.43 -0.80 25.22
CA ASP A 147 2.27 -2.02 24.43
C ASP A 147 0.80 -2.45 24.23
N GLU A 148 -0.07 -2.31 25.24
CA GLU A 148 -1.50 -2.59 25.06
C GLU A 148 -2.16 -1.60 24.11
N ASP A 149 -1.84 -0.31 24.23
CA ASP A 149 -2.33 0.70 23.30
C ASP A 149 -1.77 0.46 21.88
N LYS A 150 -0.49 0.15 21.67
CA LYS A 150 0.02 -0.23 20.32
C LYS A 150 -0.78 -1.37 19.69
N ILE A 151 -1.15 -2.39 20.47
CA ILE A 151 -1.98 -3.52 19.98
C ILE A 151 -3.38 -3.04 19.62
N LYS A 152 -3.94 -2.09 20.37
CA LYS A 152 -5.26 -1.47 20.10
C LYS A 152 -5.23 -0.58 18.84
N TRP A 153 -4.26 0.34 18.72
CA TRP A 153 -4.03 1.18 17.54
C TRP A 153 -3.78 0.33 16.27
N SER A 154 -3.14 -0.84 16.37
CA SER A 154 -2.95 -1.76 15.23
C SER A 154 -4.20 -2.53 14.79
N ARG A 155 -5.31 -2.41 15.53
CA ARG A 155 -6.61 -3.06 15.25
C ARG A 155 -7.73 -2.08 14.90
N GLU A 156 -7.52 -0.79 15.12
CA GLU A 156 -8.43 0.24 14.62
C GLU A 156 -8.33 0.30 13.08
N PRO A 157 -9.44 0.54 12.36
CA PRO A 157 -9.39 0.71 10.91
C PRO A 157 -8.54 1.95 10.60
N ILE A 158 -7.41 1.73 9.95
CA ILE A 158 -6.52 2.80 9.51
C ILE A 158 -7.29 3.68 8.52
N ASP A 159 -7.43 4.96 8.84
CA ASP A 159 -7.98 5.95 7.92
C ASP A 159 -6.91 6.28 6.87
N ASP A 160 -6.87 5.48 5.80
CA ASP A 160 -5.92 5.59 4.68
C ASP A 160 -5.94 6.96 3.96
N LEU A 161 -6.85 7.87 4.34
CA LEU A 161 -6.88 9.26 3.89
C LEU A 161 -5.92 10.18 4.66
N LEU A 162 -5.33 9.72 5.79
CA LEU A 162 -4.42 10.50 6.63
C LEU A 162 -2.98 9.98 6.56
N LEU A 163 -2.20 10.51 5.62
CA LEU A 163 -0.74 10.35 5.63
C LEU A 163 -0.13 11.06 6.84
N THR A 164 0.22 10.29 7.88
CA THR A 164 0.91 10.78 9.09
C THR A 164 2.33 11.28 8.78
N GLU A 165 2.97 10.68 7.78
CA GLU A 165 4.20 11.16 7.17
C GLU A 165 3.88 11.72 5.77
N ILE A 166 3.96 13.04 5.61
CA ILE A 166 4.01 13.63 4.26
C ILE A 166 5.41 13.38 3.70
N ARG A 167 5.60 12.18 3.14
CA ARG A 167 6.76 11.91 2.29
C ARG A 167 6.59 12.77 1.03
N PRO A 168 7.58 13.61 0.65
CA PRO A 168 7.50 14.31 -0.61
C PRO A 168 7.34 13.29 -1.73
N VAL A 169 6.51 13.59 -2.73
CA VAL A 169 6.43 12.77 -3.94
C VAL A 169 7.85 12.67 -4.51
N PRO A 170 8.41 11.47 -4.70
CA PRO A 170 9.76 11.35 -5.25
C PRO A 170 9.80 12.01 -6.62
N ASP A 171 10.88 12.73 -6.92
CA ASP A 171 11.07 13.29 -8.24
C ASP A 171 11.32 12.14 -9.21
N LEU A 172 10.31 11.81 -10.01
CA LEU A 172 10.34 10.71 -10.97
C LEU A 172 10.71 11.29 -12.33
N PRO A 173 11.83 10.87 -12.95
CA PRO A 173 12.21 11.36 -14.26
C PRO A 173 11.10 11.07 -15.27
N ARG A 174 10.87 12.01 -16.19
CA ARG A 174 9.94 11.79 -17.30
C ARG A 174 10.45 10.64 -18.17
N VAL A 175 9.52 9.82 -18.66
CA VAL A 175 9.83 8.79 -19.67
C VAL A 175 10.36 9.50 -20.91
N GLU A 176 11.61 9.20 -21.27
CA GLU A 176 12.26 9.77 -22.45
C GLU A 176 11.46 9.45 -23.72
N ASN A 177 11.41 10.42 -24.65
CA ASN A 177 10.72 10.31 -25.93
C ASN A 177 9.19 10.07 -25.85
N LEU A 178 8.57 10.24 -24.66
CA LEU A 178 7.12 10.17 -24.50
C LEU A 178 6.42 11.37 -25.16
N ARG A 179 5.90 11.14 -26.37
CA ARG A 179 5.08 12.12 -27.13
C ARG A 179 3.63 11.67 -27.35
N LEU A 180 3.28 10.46 -26.90
CA LEU A 180 1.92 9.92 -26.94
C LEU A 180 1.04 10.59 -25.88
N ASN A 181 -0.26 10.70 -26.16
CA ASN A 181 -1.23 11.07 -25.12
C ASN A 181 -1.37 9.96 -24.05
N GLY A 182 -2.05 10.26 -22.93
CA GLY A 182 -2.16 9.33 -21.81
C GLY A 182 -2.83 7.98 -22.13
N ALA A 183 -3.75 7.93 -23.10
CA ALA A 183 -4.37 6.68 -23.54
C ALA A 183 -3.43 5.88 -24.46
N GLY A 184 -2.79 6.55 -25.42
CA GLY A 184 -1.79 5.91 -26.29
C GLY A 184 -0.56 5.41 -25.51
N PHE A 185 -0.17 6.09 -24.43
CA PHE A 185 0.87 5.60 -23.52
C PHE A 185 0.41 4.41 -22.68
N ALA A 186 -0.84 4.37 -22.22
CA ALA A 186 -1.38 3.22 -21.52
C ALA A 186 -1.43 1.97 -22.43
N ASP A 187 -1.88 2.13 -23.68
CA ASP A 187 -1.84 1.08 -24.70
C ASP A 187 -0.39 0.64 -24.99
N ALA A 188 0.54 1.58 -25.15
CA ALA A 188 1.96 1.29 -25.39
C ALA A 188 2.63 0.57 -24.21
N LEU A 189 2.32 0.96 -22.97
CA LEU A 189 2.81 0.30 -21.76
C LEU A 189 2.23 -1.12 -21.65
N MET A 190 0.94 -1.31 -21.93
CA MET A 190 0.32 -2.64 -21.92
C MET A 190 1.01 -3.57 -22.93
N VAL A 191 1.27 -3.10 -24.16
CA VAL A 191 2.01 -3.86 -25.17
C VAL A 191 3.44 -4.15 -24.72
N HIS A 192 4.16 -3.17 -24.17
CA HIS A 192 5.51 -3.35 -23.65
C HIS A 192 5.57 -4.44 -22.57
N GLU A 193 4.70 -4.35 -21.55
CA GLU A 193 4.66 -5.33 -20.46
C GLU A 193 4.19 -6.70 -20.95
N PHE A 194 3.19 -6.78 -21.82
CA PHE A 194 2.72 -8.04 -22.40
C PHE A 194 3.86 -8.79 -23.09
N VAL A 195 4.61 -8.12 -23.97
CA VAL A 195 5.68 -8.76 -24.74
C VAL A 195 6.90 -9.09 -23.86
N ASN A 196 7.22 -8.26 -22.87
CA ASN A 196 8.30 -8.57 -21.91
C ASN A 196 7.95 -9.74 -20.98
N ASN A 197 6.68 -9.94 -20.63
CA ASN A 197 6.24 -11.07 -19.81
C ASN A 197 6.10 -12.38 -20.61
N PHE A 198 5.64 -12.32 -21.87
CA PHE A 198 5.32 -13.52 -22.66
C PHE A 198 6.29 -13.84 -23.80
N ASN A 199 7.40 -13.12 -24.00
CA ASN A 199 8.34 -13.37 -25.11
C ASN A 199 8.79 -14.84 -25.22
N ARG A 200 9.12 -15.50 -24.10
CA ARG A 200 9.51 -16.93 -24.09
C ARG A 200 8.41 -17.88 -24.56
N VAL A 201 7.15 -17.53 -24.28
CA VAL A 201 5.96 -18.34 -24.60
C VAL A 201 5.50 -18.11 -26.04
N LEU A 202 5.76 -16.91 -26.56
CA LEU A 202 5.46 -16.48 -27.93
C LEU A 202 6.64 -16.65 -28.90
N GLU A 203 7.75 -17.23 -28.43
CA GLU A 203 9.00 -17.44 -29.19
C GLU A 203 9.56 -16.14 -29.83
N ILE A 204 9.34 -15.00 -29.17
CA ILE A 204 9.84 -13.69 -29.61
C ILE A 204 11.25 -13.50 -29.03
N ASP A 205 12.25 -13.28 -29.88
CA ASP A 205 13.61 -12.97 -29.45
C ASP A 205 13.65 -11.69 -28.59
N PRO A 206 14.12 -11.75 -27.33
CA PRO A 206 14.24 -10.58 -26.45
C PRO A 206 15.12 -9.46 -27.04
N ALA A 207 16.15 -9.77 -27.85
CA ALA A 207 17.02 -8.75 -28.44
C ALA A 207 16.31 -7.92 -29.54
N SER A 208 15.29 -8.50 -30.17
CA SER A 208 14.42 -7.80 -31.13
C SER A 208 13.51 -6.75 -30.49
N LEU A 209 13.28 -6.83 -29.17
CA LEU A 209 12.37 -5.94 -28.47
C LEU A 209 12.94 -4.52 -28.34
N PRO A 210 12.13 -3.47 -28.52
CA PRO A 210 12.48 -2.10 -28.17
C PRO A 210 12.34 -1.89 -26.65
N SER A 211 13.19 -1.03 -26.07
CA SER A 211 12.95 -0.47 -24.72
C SER A 211 11.69 0.39 -24.74
N LEU A 212 11.06 0.63 -23.58
CA LEU A 212 9.84 1.46 -23.50
C LEU A 212 10.00 2.84 -24.17
N SER A 213 11.13 3.53 -23.96
CA SER A 213 11.39 4.82 -24.62
C SER A 213 11.53 4.67 -26.14
N GLY A 214 12.31 3.69 -26.61
CA GLY A 214 12.44 3.42 -28.03
C GLY A 214 11.12 2.99 -28.69
N PHE A 215 10.28 2.26 -27.95
CA PHE A 215 8.95 1.88 -28.42
C PHE A 215 8.04 3.11 -28.57
N CYS A 216 8.02 4.00 -27.58
CA CYS A 216 7.30 5.28 -27.68
C CYS A 216 7.81 6.17 -28.83
N ALA A 217 9.13 6.27 -29.02
CA ALA A 217 9.74 7.00 -30.13
C ALA A 217 9.34 6.42 -31.49
N GLY A 218 9.48 5.09 -31.66
CA GLY A 218 9.15 4.39 -32.89
C GLY A 218 7.67 4.46 -33.24
N LEU A 219 6.75 4.37 -32.26
CA LEU A 219 5.31 4.55 -32.50
C LEU A 219 4.99 5.91 -33.16
N VAL A 220 5.69 6.96 -32.73
CA VAL A 220 5.55 8.34 -33.24
C VAL A 220 6.30 8.55 -34.58
N GLY A 221 6.99 7.52 -35.09
CA GLY A 221 7.64 7.51 -36.40
C GLY A 221 9.13 7.83 -36.40
N ASP A 222 9.80 7.71 -35.24
CA ASP A 222 11.26 7.86 -35.16
C ASP A 222 11.98 6.82 -36.04
N VAL A 223 12.90 7.28 -36.91
CA VAL A 223 13.50 6.44 -37.96
C VAL A 223 14.39 5.32 -37.39
N GLU A 224 15.10 5.58 -36.29
CA GLU A 224 16.00 4.58 -35.68
C GLU A 224 15.20 3.45 -35.00
N HIS A 225 14.07 3.81 -34.40
CA HIS A 225 13.29 2.88 -33.58
C HIS A 225 12.11 2.22 -34.30
N PHE A 226 11.55 2.86 -35.33
CA PHE A 226 10.33 2.39 -35.99
C PHE A 226 10.49 1.04 -36.71
N GLY A 227 11.70 0.68 -37.14
CA GLY A 227 11.99 -0.65 -37.69
C GLY A 227 11.67 -1.79 -36.71
N LYS A 228 12.04 -1.63 -35.43
CA LYS A 228 11.69 -2.60 -34.36
C LYS A 228 10.18 -2.66 -34.10
N VAL A 229 9.50 -1.50 -34.14
CA VAL A 229 8.03 -1.45 -34.02
C VAL A 229 7.38 -2.26 -35.15
N LEU A 230 7.77 -2.04 -36.41
CA LEU A 230 7.25 -2.79 -37.55
C LEU A 230 7.57 -4.30 -37.49
N GLN A 231 8.74 -4.68 -36.98
CA GLN A 231 9.06 -6.09 -36.72
C GLN A 231 8.11 -6.69 -35.69
N LEU A 232 7.94 -6.03 -34.53
CA LEU A 232 7.04 -6.46 -33.46
C LEU A 232 5.58 -6.54 -33.94
N THR A 233 5.08 -5.55 -34.68
CA THR A 233 3.74 -5.57 -35.28
C THR A 233 3.52 -6.81 -36.14
N ARG A 234 4.49 -7.15 -37.00
CA ARG A 234 4.40 -8.33 -37.88
C ARG A 234 4.46 -9.64 -37.11
N SER A 235 5.30 -9.75 -36.08
CA SER A 235 5.39 -10.94 -35.23
C SER A 235 4.11 -11.16 -34.43
N LEU A 236 3.62 -10.13 -33.72
CA LEU A 236 2.35 -10.21 -32.98
C LEU A 236 1.19 -10.56 -33.91
N PHE A 237 1.08 -9.92 -35.07
CA PHE A 237 -0.02 -10.19 -36.00
C PHE A 237 0.02 -11.61 -36.60
N ARG A 238 1.21 -12.16 -36.90
CA ARG A 238 1.35 -13.58 -37.29
C ARG A 238 0.84 -14.50 -36.18
N LEU A 239 1.28 -14.27 -34.95
CA LEU A 239 0.81 -15.03 -33.78
C LEU A 239 -0.70 -14.92 -33.62
N THR A 240 -1.32 -13.75 -33.86
CA THR A 240 -2.79 -13.60 -33.73
C THR A 240 -3.57 -14.32 -34.84
N LEU A 241 -2.99 -14.47 -36.04
CA LEU A 241 -3.57 -15.27 -37.13
C LEU A 241 -3.50 -16.78 -36.85
N GLU A 242 -2.54 -17.22 -36.04
CA GLU A 242 -2.40 -18.62 -35.62
C GLU A 242 -3.25 -18.91 -34.36
N TYR A 243 -3.21 -18.01 -33.37
CA TYR A 243 -3.90 -18.13 -32.08
C TYR A 243 -4.53 -16.78 -31.67
N PRO A 244 -5.87 -16.66 -31.53
CA PRO A 244 -6.90 -17.69 -31.72
C PRO A 244 -7.24 -17.97 -33.18
N GLY A 245 -6.64 -17.26 -34.14
CA GLY A 245 -7.02 -17.30 -35.54
C GLY A 245 -8.41 -16.71 -35.80
N LEU A 246 -8.92 -16.86 -37.03
CA LEU A 246 -10.17 -16.25 -37.46
C LEU A 246 -11.42 -16.92 -36.85
N PRO A 247 -12.49 -16.16 -36.49
CA PRO A 247 -13.71 -16.75 -35.95
C PRO A 247 -14.37 -17.73 -36.94
N SER A 248 -14.78 -18.90 -36.44
CA SER A 248 -15.48 -19.93 -37.22
C SER A 248 -16.64 -19.35 -38.05
N GLY A 249 -16.65 -19.64 -39.36
CA GLY A 249 -17.62 -19.10 -40.32
C GLY A 249 -17.26 -17.73 -40.91
N LYS A 250 -16.58 -16.85 -40.17
CA LYS A 250 -15.99 -15.61 -40.71
C LYS A 250 -14.60 -15.88 -41.27
N ARG A 251 -14.54 -16.62 -42.39
CA ARG A 251 -13.28 -16.69 -43.16
C ARG A 251 -12.96 -15.28 -43.68
N GLY A 252 -12.08 -14.58 -42.98
CA GLY A 252 -11.40 -13.39 -43.48
C GLY A 252 -10.72 -13.76 -44.79
N LYS A 253 -11.30 -13.30 -45.89
CA LYS A 253 -10.89 -13.63 -47.24
C LYS A 253 -10.38 -12.38 -47.95
N THR A 254 -9.35 -12.56 -48.76
CA THR A 254 -8.95 -11.52 -49.72
C THR A 254 -10.04 -11.34 -50.79
N ARG A 255 -9.94 -10.29 -51.61
CA ARG A 255 -10.80 -10.13 -52.79
C ARG A 255 -10.69 -11.30 -53.80
N LEU A 256 -9.62 -12.09 -53.71
CA LEU A 256 -9.38 -13.29 -54.53
C LEU A 256 -9.91 -14.58 -53.87
N GLY A 257 -10.57 -14.49 -52.71
CA GLY A 257 -11.21 -15.61 -52.03
C GLY A 257 -10.29 -16.48 -51.16
N GLN A 258 -8.97 -16.25 -51.19
CA GLN A 258 -7.96 -16.89 -50.33
C GLN A 258 -8.17 -16.52 -48.86
N THR A 259 -7.89 -17.44 -47.93
CA THR A 259 -7.96 -17.15 -46.49
C THR A 259 -6.68 -16.44 -45.99
N LEU A 260 -6.79 -15.62 -44.93
CA LEU A 260 -5.63 -14.87 -44.41
C LEU A 260 -4.44 -15.78 -44.03
N SER A 261 -4.69 -17.01 -43.59
CA SER A 261 -3.67 -18.00 -43.24
C SER A 261 -2.95 -18.60 -44.46
N GLU A 262 -3.53 -18.54 -45.67
CA GLU A 262 -2.89 -19.01 -46.91
C GLU A 262 -1.93 -17.97 -47.52
N VAL A 263 -2.16 -16.67 -47.24
CA VAL A 263 -1.48 -15.57 -47.95
C VAL A 263 -0.09 -15.23 -47.38
N GLY A 264 0.12 -15.51 -46.08
CA GLY A 264 1.36 -15.18 -45.37
C GLY A 264 1.54 -13.67 -45.12
N VAL A 265 2.12 -13.32 -43.97
CA VAL A 265 2.33 -11.91 -43.58
C VAL A 265 3.69 -11.41 -44.05
N THR A 266 3.71 -10.43 -44.95
CA THR A 266 4.89 -9.76 -45.51
C THR A 266 4.86 -8.25 -45.24
N GLU A 267 5.95 -7.55 -45.54
CA GLU A 267 6.04 -6.08 -45.40
C GLU A 267 5.07 -5.32 -46.31
N GLN A 268 4.68 -5.92 -47.44
CA GLN A 268 3.82 -5.29 -48.43
C GLN A 268 2.33 -5.51 -48.15
N ASN A 269 1.96 -6.56 -47.39
CA ASN A 269 0.56 -6.94 -47.20
C ASN A 269 0.04 -6.84 -45.75
N TYR A 270 0.91 -6.78 -44.73
CA TYR A 270 0.51 -6.90 -43.32
C TYR A 270 -0.59 -5.90 -42.91
N SER A 271 -0.56 -4.67 -43.42
CA SER A 271 -1.57 -3.65 -43.10
C SER A 271 -2.97 -4.02 -43.60
N GLU A 272 -3.07 -4.54 -44.83
CA GLU A 272 -4.36 -4.95 -45.43
C GLU A 272 -4.86 -6.27 -44.81
N LEU A 273 -3.96 -7.22 -44.55
CA LEU A 273 -4.32 -8.46 -43.83
C LEU A 273 -4.83 -8.15 -42.41
N MET A 274 -4.17 -7.23 -41.70
CA MET A 274 -4.57 -6.77 -40.36
C MET A 274 -5.90 -6.01 -40.40
N ARG A 275 -6.14 -5.18 -41.42
CA ARG A 275 -7.44 -4.56 -41.67
C ARG A 275 -8.55 -5.61 -41.82
N ILE A 276 -8.34 -6.62 -42.66
CA ILE A 276 -9.32 -7.70 -42.86
C ILE A 276 -9.55 -8.45 -41.55
N PHE A 277 -8.48 -8.84 -40.83
CA PHE A 277 -8.58 -9.51 -39.53
C PHE A 277 -9.44 -8.71 -38.54
N LEU A 278 -9.10 -7.43 -38.33
CA LEU A 278 -9.79 -6.53 -37.40
C LEU A 278 -11.27 -6.37 -37.76
N SER A 279 -11.62 -6.36 -39.05
CA SER A 279 -13.02 -6.27 -39.50
C SER A 279 -13.89 -7.48 -39.11
N THR A 280 -13.27 -8.65 -38.86
CA THR A 280 -13.99 -9.87 -38.44
C THR A 280 -14.37 -9.88 -36.96
N ARG A 281 -13.75 -9.01 -36.15
CA ARG A 281 -13.87 -8.96 -34.69
C ARG A 281 -15.14 -8.21 -34.24
N ASP A 282 -15.12 -7.75 -33.01
CA ASP A 282 -16.19 -7.05 -32.31
C ASP A 282 -16.36 -5.59 -32.82
N SER A 283 -17.10 -4.78 -32.08
CA SER A 283 -17.30 -3.35 -32.42
C SER A 283 -16.02 -2.52 -32.31
N HIS A 284 -15.11 -2.85 -31.40
CA HIS A 284 -13.83 -2.15 -31.23
C HIS A 284 -12.85 -2.51 -32.34
N GLY A 285 -12.66 -3.81 -32.63
CA GLY A 285 -11.84 -4.26 -33.75
C GLY A 285 -12.30 -3.68 -35.09
N LYS A 286 -13.62 -3.56 -35.32
CA LYS A 286 -14.16 -2.89 -36.52
C LYS A 286 -13.82 -1.39 -36.60
N LYS A 287 -13.76 -0.67 -35.48
CA LYS A 287 -13.30 0.73 -35.46
C LYS A 287 -11.82 0.82 -35.85
N LEU A 288 -10.98 -0.04 -35.28
CA LEU A 288 -9.55 -0.12 -35.60
C LEU A 288 -9.33 -0.52 -37.07
N SER A 289 -10.13 -1.44 -37.60
CA SER A 289 -10.14 -1.77 -39.04
C SER A 289 -10.44 -0.57 -39.93
N HIS A 290 -11.24 0.39 -39.50
CA HIS A 290 -11.56 1.57 -40.31
C HIS A 290 -10.35 2.52 -40.44
N LEU A 291 -9.43 2.52 -39.48
CA LEU A 291 -8.24 3.39 -39.52
C LEU A 291 -7.30 3.04 -40.68
N LEU A 292 -7.23 1.75 -41.03
CA LEU A 292 -6.43 1.17 -42.10
C LEU A 292 -7.15 1.20 -43.47
N VAL A 293 -8.33 1.81 -43.60
CA VAL A 293 -9.00 1.98 -44.91
C VAL A 293 -8.26 3.07 -45.69
N GLY A 294 -7.56 2.68 -46.75
CA GLY A 294 -6.80 3.60 -47.61
C GLY A 294 -5.51 4.14 -46.99
N ARG A 295 -5.06 3.60 -45.85
CA ARG A 295 -3.81 3.92 -45.18
C ARG A 295 -3.11 2.65 -44.70
N THR A 296 -1.78 2.63 -44.76
CA THR A 296 -0.95 1.60 -44.14
C THR A 296 -0.84 1.83 -42.63
N PHE A 297 -0.48 0.79 -41.87
CA PHE A 297 -0.19 0.92 -40.44
C PHE A 297 0.93 1.93 -40.15
N ALA A 298 1.88 2.10 -41.08
CA ALA A 298 3.00 3.02 -40.91
C ALA A 298 2.60 4.49 -40.92
N GLU A 299 1.55 4.84 -41.67
CA GLU A 299 1.02 6.21 -41.82
C GLU A 299 0.06 6.62 -40.68
N LEU A 300 -0.28 5.68 -39.79
CA LEU A 300 -1.15 5.96 -38.63
C LEU A 300 -0.44 6.81 -37.56
N ALA A 301 -1.22 7.51 -36.74
CA ALA A 301 -0.72 8.19 -35.55
C ALA A 301 -0.16 7.20 -34.52
N GLY A 302 0.70 7.66 -33.61
CA GLY A 302 1.31 6.80 -32.59
C GLY A 302 0.28 6.14 -31.66
N GLU A 303 -0.77 6.87 -31.32
CA GLU A 303 -1.93 6.38 -30.57
C GLU A 303 -2.73 5.31 -31.33
N GLU A 304 -2.97 5.52 -32.63
CA GLU A 304 -3.68 4.56 -33.49
C GLU A 304 -2.87 3.25 -33.61
N LYS A 305 -1.55 3.35 -33.76
CA LYS A 305 -0.60 2.22 -33.78
C LYS A 305 -0.60 1.46 -32.44
N ALA A 306 -0.49 2.18 -31.33
CA ALA A 306 -0.49 1.61 -29.99
C ALA A 306 -1.81 0.86 -29.72
N SER A 307 -2.95 1.44 -30.06
CA SER A 307 -4.27 0.84 -29.84
C SER A 307 -4.50 -0.42 -30.68
N ILE A 308 -4.01 -0.45 -31.93
CA ILE A 308 -4.00 -1.67 -32.75
C ILE A 308 -3.12 -2.76 -32.12
N LEU A 309 -1.91 -2.42 -31.65
CA LEU A 309 -1.02 -3.39 -31.01
C LEU A 309 -1.60 -3.92 -29.69
N ALA A 310 -2.21 -3.04 -28.88
CA ALA A 310 -2.90 -3.41 -27.66
C ALA A 310 -4.07 -4.38 -27.95
N PHE A 311 -4.84 -4.13 -29.01
CA PHE A 311 -5.88 -5.06 -29.45
C PHE A 311 -5.31 -6.46 -29.81
N LEU A 312 -4.18 -6.52 -30.53
CA LEU A 312 -3.54 -7.81 -30.86
C LEU A 312 -3.03 -8.54 -29.61
N CYS A 313 -2.43 -7.83 -28.65
CA CYS A 313 -2.02 -8.41 -27.37
C CYS A 313 -3.21 -8.97 -26.58
N ASN A 314 -4.35 -8.26 -26.55
CA ASN A 314 -5.57 -8.74 -25.90
C ASN A 314 -6.13 -10.02 -26.54
N GLU A 315 -6.12 -10.12 -27.88
CA GLU A 315 -6.50 -11.36 -28.58
C GLU A 315 -5.54 -12.52 -28.26
N LEU A 316 -4.24 -12.24 -28.12
CA LEU A 316 -3.22 -13.23 -27.75
C LEU A 316 -3.32 -13.74 -26.31
N LEU A 317 -4.05 -13.06 -25.41
CA LEU A 317 -4.34 -13.61 -24.06
C LEU A 317 -5.16 -14.91 -24.14
N CYS A 318 -5.88 -15.15 -25.25
CA CYS A 318 -6.57 -16.42 -25.51
C CYS A 318 -5.67 -17.50 -26.13
N CYS A 319 -4.37 -17.23 -26.36
CA CYS A 319 -3.43 -18.24 -26.84
C CYS A 319 -3.26 -19.37 -25.81
N PRO A 320 -3.45 -20.65 -26.18
CA PRO A 320 -3.36 -21.77 -25.24
C PRO A 320 -2.03 -21.86 -24.48
N ASN A 321 -0.94 -21.38 -25.06
CA ASN A 321 0.37 -21.37 -24.42
C ASN A 321 0.45 -20.28 -23.34
N ILE A 322 -0.10 -19.09 -23.60
CA ILE A 322 -0.20 -18.00 -22.60
C ILE A 322 -1.15 -18.39 -21.46
N VAL A 323 -2.30 -18.98 -21.76
CA VAL A 323 -3.25 -19.45 -20.72
C VAL A 323 -2.57 -20.44 -19.77
N LYS A 324 -1.89 -21.47 -20.32
CA LYS A 324 -1.13 -22.45 -19.51
C LYS A 324 0.00 -21.80 -18.69
N GLU A 325 0.69 -20.80 -19.24
CA GLU A 325 1.73 -20.07 -18.51
C GLU A 325 1.14 -19.29 -17.32
N ILE A 326 0.00 -18.62 -17.54
CA ILE A 326 -0.71 -17.87 -16.48
C ILE A 326 -1.19 -18.82 -15.38
N ASP A 327 -1.82 -19.95 -15.74
CA ASP A 327 -2.29 -20.96 -14.77
C ASP A 327 -1.12 -21.53 -13.95
N ARG A 328 -0.01 -21.91 -14.59
CA ARG A 328 1.20 -22.39 -13.91
C ARG A 328 1.78 -21.35 -12.95
N ASN A 329 1.85 -20.09 -13.35
CA ASN A 329 2.37 -19.02 -12.50
C ASN A 329 1.42 -18.70 -11.34
N LEU A 330 0.11 -18.84 -11.52
CA LEU A 330 -0.88 -18.71 -10.45
C LEU A 330 -0.73 -19.81 -9.39
N GLU A 331 -0.53 -21.06 -9.82
CA GLU A 331 -0.22 -22.19 -8.94
C GLU A 331 1.08 -21.98 -8.16
N GLU A 332 2.16 -21.57 -8.83
CA GLU A 332 3.46 -21.31 -8.19
C GLU A 332 3.40 -20.15 -7.18
N VAL A 333 2.68 -19.06 -7.49
CA VAL A 333 2.42 -17.98 -6.53
C VAL A 333 1.61 -18.48 -5.32
N GLY A 334 0.67 -19.41 -5.54
CA GLY A 334 -0.05 -20.11 -4.46
C GLY A 334 0.89 -20.90 -3.56
N ARG A 335 1.78 -21.71 -4.16
CA ARG A 335 2.80 -22.51 -3.46
C ARG A 335 3.74 -21.63 -2.64
N LEU A 336 4.28 -20.57 -3.24
CA LEU A 336 5.20 -19.62 -2.61
C LEU A 336 4.55 -18.85 -1.43
N LYS A 337 3.25 -18.53 -1.52
CA LYS A 337 2.49 -17.97 -0.39
C LYS A 337 2.35 -18.97 0.76
N GLY A 338 2.12 -20.26 0.47
CA GLY A 338 2.15 -21.34 1.45
C GLY A 338 3.50 -21.47 2.15
N ASP A 339 4.59 -21.54 1.39
CA ASP A 339 5.96 -21.58 1.91
C ASP A 339 6.28 -20.38 2.80
N ARG A 340 5.88 -19.17 2.38
CA ARG A 340 6.05 -17.94 3.16
C ARG A 340 5.28 -18.03 4.48
N TRP A 341 4.01 -18.46 4.45
CA TRP A 341 3.20 -18.61 5.65
C TRP A 341 3.82 -19.60 6.66
N MET A 342 4.35 -20.72 6.17
CA MET A 342 5.03 -21.72 7.00
C MET A 342 6.34 -21.19 7.58
N ARG A 343 7.15 -20.46 6.78
CA ARG A 343 8.37 -19.78 7.25
C ARG A 343 8.07 -18.71 8.30
N ASP A 344 7.06 -17.87 8.07
CA ASP A 344 6.60 -16.87 9.04
C ASP A 344 6.07 -17.53 10.32
N GLY A 345 5.41 -18.69 10.22
CA GLY A 345 4.98 -19.51 11.34
C GLY A 345 6.14 -20.00 12.19
N LYS A 346 7.17 -20.61 11.56
CA LYS A 346 8.41 -21.02 12.23
C LYS A 346 9.12 -19.83 12.89
N ALA A 347 9.20 -18.69 12.20
CA ALA A 347 9.80 -17.47 12.72
C ALA A 347 9.04 -16.91 13.95
N ARG A 348 7.69 -16.96 13.96
CA ARG A 348 6.88 -16.61 15.14
C ARG A 348 7.16 -17.55 16.32
N ALA A 349 7.18 -18.88 16.08
CA ALA A 349 7.46 -19.87 17.12
C ALA A 349 8.86 -19.67 17.73
N LEU A 350 9.88 -19.44 16.89
CA LEU A 350 11.25 -19.19 17.34
C LEU A 350 11.34 -17.95 18.25
N ARG A 351 10.66 -16.85 17.91
CA ARG A 351 10.61 -15.64 18.76
C ARG A 351 9.97 -15.91 20.13
N VAL A 352 8.95 -16.77 20.20
CA VAL A 352 8.33 -17.17 21.49
C VAL A 352 9.32 -17.97 22.33
N VAL A 353 10.05 -18.91 21.74
CA VAL A 353 11.09 -19.69 22.42
C VAL A 353 12.23 -18.77 22.90
N GLN A 354 12.71 -17.86 22.05
CA GLN A 354 13.75 -16.89 22.40
C GLN A 354 13.33 -15.97 23.56
N ARG A 355 12.09 -15.43 23.54
CA ARG A 355 11.55 -14.65 24.66
C ARG A 355 11.45 -15.45 25.96
N LYS A 356 11.07 -16.73 25.89
CA LYS A 356 11.05 -17.62 27.07
C LYS A 356 12.46 -17.88 27.60
N LYS A 357 13.43 -18.16 26.73
CA LYS A 357 14.85 -18.35 27.11
C LYS A 357 15.42 -17.10 27.78
N GLN A 358 15.24 -15.93 27.19
CA GLN A 358 15.68 -14.66 27.80
C GLN A 358 15.03 -14.38 29.17
N LYS A 359 13.75 -14.74 29.36
CA LYS A 359 13.11 -14.65 30.69
C LYS A 359 13.69 -15.65 31.70
N ALA A 360 14.02 -16.87 31.28
CA ALA A 360 14.64 -17.86 32.14
C ALA A 360 16.08 -17.45 32.53
N GLU A 361 16.87 -16.94 31.59
CA GLU A 361 18.24 -16.45 31.83
C GLU A 361 18.25 -15.23 32.77
N ARG A 362 17.30 -14.29 32.62
CA ARG A 362 17.11 -13.19 33.58
C ARG A 362 16.61 -13.67 34.95
N GLY A 363 15.83 -14.75 34.99
CA GLY A 363 15.32 -15.36 36.22
C GLY A 363 16.35 -16.16 37.02
N LEU A 364 17.54 -16.43 36.46
CA LEU A 364 18.64 -17.08 37.17
C LEU A 364 19.58 -16.10 37.91
N HIS A 365 19.30 -14.80 37.89
CA HIS A 365 20.07 -13.79 38.62
C HIS A 365 19.31 -13.26 39.85
N CYS A 366 18.73 -14.19 40.61
CA CYS A 366 18.25 -13.95 41.97
C CYS A 366 18.55 -15.18 42.82
N SER A 367 19.73 -15.18 43.42
CA SER A 367 20.10 -16.08 44.52
C SER A 367 20.57 -15.24 45.69
N ASP A 368 20.00 -15.53 46.85
CA ASP A 368 20.50 -15.19 48.18
C ASP A 368 20.37 -13.71 48.64
N THR A 369 19.25 -13.40 49.29
CA THR A 369 19.29 -12.87 50.67
C THR A 369 17.94 -13.08 51.39
N ASP A 370 18.01 -13.42 52.67
CA ASP A 370 16.86 -13.85 53.49
C ASP A 370 15.83 -12.72 53.80
N GLY A 371 14.57 -13.12 53.99
CA GLY A 371 13.47 -12.21 54.35
C GLY A 371 12.21 -12.96 54.79
N GLN A 372 12.20 -13.47 56.02
CA GLN A 372 11.20 -14.41 56.55
C GLN A 372 9.92 -13.71 57.08
N ALA A 373 8.73 -14.12 56.62
CA ALA A 373 7.45 -13.82 57.26
C ALA A 373 6.33 -14.85 56.94
N HIS A 374 6.04 -15.73 57.91
CA HIS A 374 4.73 -16.40 58.11
C HIS A 374 3.75 -15.39 58.76
N ASP A 375 2.41 -15.52 58.87
CA ASP A 375 1.38 -16.47 58.40
C ASP A 375 0.01 -15.69 58.42
N GLU A 376 -1.20 -16.17 58.13
CA GLU A 376 -1.73 -17.53 57.84
C GLU A 376 -2.86 -17.43 56.76
N ARG A 377 -3.86 -18.31 56.82
CA ARG A 377 -5.07 -18.45 56.01
C ARG A 377 -6.32 -18.34 56.93
N PRO A 378 -7.61 -18.56 56.53
CA PRO A 378 -8.07 -19.60 55.59
C PRO A 378 -9.25 -19.27 54.65
N SER A 379 -9.57 -20.29 53.86
CA SER A 379 -10.55 -20.40 52.78
C SER A 379 -12.01 -20.53 53.20
N SER A 380 -12.94 -20.11 52.32
CA SER A 380 -14.31 -20.62 52.26
C SER A 380 -14.70 -20.99 50.81
N ARG A 381 -15.71 -21.87 50.65
CA ARG A 381 -15.99 -22.66 49.44
C ARG A 381 -17.51 -22.78 49.22
N ASN A 382 -17.95 -22.78 47.96
CA ASN A 382 -19.34 -22.93 47.47
C ASN A 382 -20.28 -21.73 47.81
N SER A 383 -21.37 -21.45 47.08
CA SER A 383 -22.23 -22.31 46.23
C SER A 383 -22.78 -21.65 44.95
N GLU A 384 -23.41 -22.45 44.10
CA GLU A 384 -23.97 -22.12 42.77
C GLU A 384 -25.28 -21.29 42.78
N ALA A 385 -25.64 -20.66 41.65
CA ALA A 385 -26.88 -20.94 40.87
C ALA A 385 -27.18 -19.94 39.71
N SER A 386 -27.57 -20.49 38.55
CA SER A 386 -28.61 -19.97 37.60
C SER A 386 -28.40 -18.63 36.82
N ASP A 387 -28.84 -18.46 35.55
CA ASP A 387 -29.35 -19.40 34.53
C ASP A 387 -29.25 -18.83 33.07
N ALA A 388 -29.30 -19.73 32.09
CA ALA A 388 -29.68 -19.64 30.66
C ALA A 388 -29.55 -18.34 29.82
N SER A 389 -28.85 -18.48 28.68
CA SER A 389 -29.49 -18.39 27.34
C SER A 389 -28.56 -18.85 26.20
N ARG A 390 -28.80 -20.04 25.65
CA ARG A 390 -28.23 -20.52 24.38
C ARG A 390 -29.19 -21.52 23.70
N PRO A 391 -29.58 -21.34 22.42
CA PRO A 391 -30.33 -22.37 21.68
C PRO A 391 -29.42 -23.52 21.23
N ALA A 392 -29.97 -24.74 21.18
CA ALA A 392 -29.25 -25.96 20.78
C ALA A 392 -29.35 -26.25 19.27
N THR A 393 -28.34 -26.92 18.72
CA THR A 393 -28.32 -27.48 17.37
C THR A 393 -28.88 -28.92 17.32
N PRO A 394 -29.71 -29.29 16.34
CA PRO A 394 -30.14 -30.67 16.12
C PRO A 394 -29.12 -31.50 15.32
N ILE A 395 -29.13 -32.82 15.51
CA ILE A 395 -28.30 -33.81 14.81
C ILE A 395 -29.15 -34.53 13.75
N PRO A 396 -28.60 -34.80 12.55
CA PRO A 396 -28.92 -36.07 11.87
C PRO A 396 -27.72 -36.79 11.20
N THR A 397 -27.47 -38.02 11.65
CA THR A 397 -27.26 -39.27 10.88
C THR A 397 -26.43 -39.29 9.56
N THR A 398 -25.23 -39.88 9.65
CA THR A 398 -24.67 -40.97 8.80
C THR A 398 -24.87 -40.98 7.26
N ARG A 399 -23.80 -40.72 6.50
CA ARG A 399 -23.02 -41.74 5.72
C ARG A 399 -21.81 -41.13 4.97
N ASP A 400 -20.66 -41.81 5.08
CA ASP A 400 -19.49 -41.93 4.16
C ASP A 400 -19.12 -40.78 3.15
N ARG A 401 -17.85 -40.38 2.92
CA ARG A 401 -16.54 -40.89 3.38
C ARG A 401 -15.34 -39.95 3.02
N ARG A 402 -14.29 -40.01 3.86
CA ARG A 402 -12.83 -39.75 3.61
C ARG A 402 -12.26 -38.32 3.59
N LEU A 403 -10.98 -38.28 4.02
CA LEU A 403 -10.03 -37.17 4.18
C LEU A 403 -10.38 -36.23 5.37
N THR A 404 -9.57 -36.08 6.43
CA THR A 404 -8.11 -36.30 6.60
C THR A 404 -7.78 -36.71 8.05
N PRO A 405 -6.88 -37.68 8.32
CA PRO A 405 -6.39 -37.94 9.68
C PRO A 405 -5.14 -37.13 10.02
N GLY A 406 -5.04 -36.71 11.28
CA GLY A 406 -3.76 -36.77 12.01
C GLY A 406 -2.85 -35.53 11.95
N LEU A 407 -3.01 -34.66 12.95
CA LEU A 407 -1.86 -34.10 13.66
C LEU A 407 -0.92 -35.24 14.12
N GLY A 408 0.39 -34.98 14.13
CA GLY A 408 1.29 -35.64 15.07
C GLY A 408 2.49 -36.36 14.45
N GLN A 409 3.56 -35.61 14.18
CA GLN A 409 4.94 -36.00 14.51
C GLN A 409 5.84 -34.76 14.41
N CYS A 410 6.24 -34.22 15.57
CA CYS A 410 7.39 -33.32 15.64
C CYS A 410 8.61 -34.21 15.84
N GLU A 411 9.36 -34.48 14.77
CA GLU A 411 10.68 -35.07 14.93
C GLU A 411 11.62 -34.03 15.55
N ILE A 412 12.17 -34.40 16.71
CA ILE A 412 13.14 -33.61 17.45
C ILE A 412 14.49 -33.85 16.77
N LEU A 413 15.07 -32.80 16.20
CA LEU A 413 16.43 -32.85 15.67
C LEU A 413 17.43 -32.96 16.84
N THR A 414 17.98 -34.15 17.06
CA THR A 414 19.22 -34.35 17.81
C THR A 414 20.41 -34.17 16.88
N GLU A 415 21.37 -33.35 17.29
CA GLU A 415 22.68 -33.27 16.65
C GLU A 415 23.50 -34.52 16.97
N GLU A 416 24.00 -35.24 15.97
CA GLU A 416 25.21 -36.05 16.12
C GLU A 416 26.13 -35.95 14.89
N VAL A 417 27.41 -36.18 15.15
CA VAL A 417 28.55 -35.92 14.27
C VAL A 417 28.89 -37.18 13.47
N GLY A 418 29.27 -37.04 12.18
CA GLY A 418 29.77 -38.19 11.42
C GLY A 418 30.27 -37.85 10.01
N LEU A 419 31.59 -37.78 9.85
CA LEU A 419 32.25 -37.96 8.55
C LEU A 419 32.01 -39.40 8.06
N VAL A 420 31.99 -39.60 6.73
CA VAL A 420 32.89 -40.53 5.98
C VAL A 420 32.44 -40.65 4.51
N LEU A 421 33.40 -40.39 3.60
CA LEU A 421 33.46 -40.70 2.16
C LEU A 421 32.35 -40.17 1.23
#